data_AF-A0AAN6MVC4-F1
#
_entry.id   AF-A0AAN6MVC4-F1
#
_cell.length_a   1.000
_cell.length_b   1.000
_cell.length_c   1.000
_cell.angle_alpha   90.00
_cell.angle_beta   90.00
_cell.angle_gamma   90.00
#
_symmetry.space_group_name_H-M   'P 1'
#
loop_
_entity.id
_entity.type
_entity.pdbx_description
1 polymer ?
#
loop_
_entity_poly.entity_id
_entity_poly.type
_entity_poly.pdbx_seq_one_letter_code
_entity_poly.pdbx_strand_id
1 'polypeptide(L)'
;ERVLVIIPTENAAKQRILMKAFKGHKPGHVVELEFRTLSADSEVGEQPYNLEAGMQGAHNRISNAQRKLLDPNAKVHYDSLNKDVAFIFASIENYIQVDGVERPTDFGLVVMHNMSTNKTTAAISRGVTVPRAYVNRARLAGHEHENPDHGKVTVGQVLAANLPGLDKADWHKVLAGTSRYDLLKEAIDGME
;
A
#
# COMPACT_ATOMS: atom_id res chain seq x y z
N GLU A 1 3.79 14.89 -22.07
CA GLU A 1 2.91 13.74 -21.75
C GLU A 1 1.96 14.09 -20.61
N ARG A 2 0.71 13.64 -20.67
CA ARG A 2 -0.26 13.78 -19.57
C ARG A 2 -0.25 12.48 -18.76
N VAL A 3 -0.19 12.57 -17.44
CA VAL A 3 -0.13 11.39 -16.56
C VAL A 3 -1.32 11.41 -15.61
N LEU A 4 -2.07 10.31 -15.58
CA LEU A 4 -3.12 10.05 -14.61
C LEU A 4 -2.64 9.01 -13.60
N VAL A 5 -2.53 9.41 -12.33
CA VAL A 5 -2.18 8.53 -11.22
C VAL A 5 -3.44 8.06 -10.51
N ILE A 6 -3.69 6.76 -10.51
CA ILE A 6 -4.76 6.10 -9.77
C ILE A 6 -4.21 5.52 -8.48
N ILE A 7 -4.77 5.95 -7.36
CA ILE A 7 -4.41 5.47 -6.01
C ILE A 7 -5.56 4.60 -5.49
N PRO A 8 -5.40 3.26 -5.45
CA PRO A 8 -6.49 2.33 -5.24
C PRO A 8 -6.78 2.10 -3.75
N THR A 9 -6.93 3.16 -2.96
CA THR A 9 -7.20 3.06 -1.51
C THR A 9 -8.02 4.24 -1.01
N GLU A 10 -8.83 4.01 0.03
CA GLU A 10 -9.55 5.06 0.77
C GLU A 10 -8.69 5.70 1.87
N ASN A 11 -7.51 5.16 2.15
CA ASN A 11 -6.65 5.66 3.21
C ASN A 11 -6.04 7.01 2.83
N ALA A 12 -6.56 8.09 3.42
CA ALA A 12 -6.14 9.46 3.13
C ALA A 12 -4.64 9.72 3.40
N ALA A 13 -4.02 9.01 4.34
CA ALA A 13 -2.58 9.17 4.60
C ALA A 13 -1.74 8.57 3.46
N LYS A 14 -2.07 7.34 3.01
CA LYS A 14 -1.43 6.71 1.85
C LYS A 14 -1.61 7.55 0.58
N GLN A 15 -2.82 8.07 0.36
CA GLN A 15 -3.10 8.98 -0.77
C GLN A 15 -2.19 10.22 -0.73
N ARG A 16 -2.10 10.91 0.42
CA ARG A 16 -1.25 12.11 0.56
C ARG A 16 0.22 11.82 0.30
N ILE A 17 0.74 10.70 0.78
CA ILE A 17 2.15 10.30 0.59
C ILE A 17 2.44 10.13 -0.90
N LEU A 18 1.64 9.33 -1.60
CA LEU A 18 1.80 9.10 -3.03
C LEU A 18 1.64 10.40 -3.83
N MET A 19 0.59 11.17 -3.56
CA MET A 19 0.37 12.46 -4.25
C MET A 19 1.54 13.41 -4.07
N LYS A 20 2.11 13.50 -2.86
CA LYS A 20 3.28 14.32 -2.58
C LYS A 20 4.51 13.81 -3.32
N ALA A 21 4.74 12.49 -3.32
CA ALA A 21 5.87 11.88 -4.01
C ALA A 21 5.84 12.12 -5.52
N PHE A 22 4.70 11.86 -6.18
CA PHE A 22 4.54 12.09 -7.62
C PHE A 22 4.70 13.57 -7.99
N LYS A 23 4.21 14.50 -7.16
CA LYS A 23 4.42 15.94 -7.39
C LYS A 23 5.89 16.35 -7.23
N GLY A 24 6.57 15.79 -6.23
CA GLY A 24 7.98 16.08 -5.95
C GLY A 24 8.94 15.51 -7.00
N HIS A 25 8.60 14.38 -7.60
CA HIS A 25 9.41 13.67 -8.59
C HIS A 25 8.85 13.78 -10.02
N LYS A 26 7.95 14.74 -10.29
CA LYS A 26 7.33 14.88 -11.60
C LYS A 26 8.39 15.14 -12.67
N PRO A 27 8.58 14.25 -13.66
CA PRO A 27 9.54 14.48 -14.73
C PRO A 27 9.23 15.77 -15.52
N GLY A 28 10.27 16.39 -16.09
CA GLY A 28 10.13 17.63 -16.86
C GLY A 28 9.24 17.50 -18.12
N HIS A 29 9.22 16.32 -18.74
CA HIS A 29 8.40 16.04 -19.93
C HIS A 29 6.90 15.80 -19.63
N VAL A 30 6.55 15.61 -18.34
CA VAL A 30 5.15 15.48 -17.90
C VAL A 30 4.55 16.88 -17.79
N VAL A 31 3.63 17.20 -18.69
CA VAL A 31 2.99 18.53 -18.78
C VAL A 31 1.80 18.67 -17.84
N GLU A 32 1.15 17.55 -17.52
CA GLU A 32 0.00 17.50 -16.62
C GLU A 32 0.07 16.23 -15.78
N LEU A 33 -0.22 16.38 -14.49
CA LEU A 33 -0.25 15.29 -13.51
C LEU A 33 -1.57 15.36 -12.74
N GLU A 34 -2.47 14.44 -13.05
CA GLU A 34 -3.77 14.29 -12.39
C GLU A 34 -3.75 13.12 -11.40
N PHE A 35 -4.55 13.25 -10.33
CA PHE A 35 -4.71 12.19 -9.33
C PHE A 35 -6.17 11.80 -9.22
N ARG A 36 -6.41 10.49 -9.17
CA ARG A 36 -7.72 9.91 -8.85
C ARG A 36 -7.57 8.85 -7.77
N THR A 37 -8.57 8.78 -6.92
CA THR A 37 -8.65 7.78 -5.85
C THR A 37 -9.80 6.87 -6.16
N LEU A 38 -9.56 5.57 -6.08
CA LEU A 38 -10.57 4.55 -6.30
C LEU A 38 -10.46 3.53 -5.19
N SER A 39 -11.58 3.15 -4.58
CA SER A 39 -11.54 2.07 -3.59
C SER A 39 -11.42 0.72 -4.31
N ALA A 40 -10.43 -0.08 -3.92
CA ALA A 40 -10.26 -1.45 -4.42
C ALA A 40 -9.79 -2.36 -3.27
N ASP A 41 -10.37 -3.55 -3.21
CA ASP A 41 -10.04 -4.55 -2.20
C ASP A 41 -8.72 -5.25 -2.55
N SER A 42 -7.94 -5.60 -1.52
CA SER A 42 -6.72 -6.39 -1.64
C SER A 42 -7.00 -7.89 -1.61
N GLU A 43 -8.14 -8.34 -1.08
CA GLU A 43 -8.54 -9.76 -0.97
C GLU A 43 -7.56 -10.65 -0.16
N VAL A 44 -6.63 -10.03 0.58
CA VAL A 44 -5.62 -10.72 1.42
C VAL A 44 -5.79 -10.44 2.91
N GLY A 45 -6.98 -9.98 3.31
CA GLY A 45 -7.27 -9.52 4.66
C GLY A 45 -6.61 -8.17 4.99
N GLU A 46 -6.66 -7.82 6.28
CA GLU A 46 -6.16 -6.55 6.81
C GLU A 46 -4.65 -6.59 7.08
N GLN A 47 -4.08 -7.77 7.38
CA GLN A 47 -2.69 -7.94 7.80
C GLN A 47 -2.01 -9.11 7.07
N PRO A 48 -1.29 -8.83 5.98
CA PRO A 48 -0.37 -9.78 5.37
C PRO A 48 0.78 -10.16 6.34
N TYR A 49 1.13 -11.44 6.42
CA TYR A 49 2.21 -11.97 7.28
C TYR A 49 3.48 -12.41 6.53
N ASN A 50 3.59 -12.07 5.25
CA ASN A 50 4.81 -12.21 4.47
C ASN A 50 4.80 -11.27 3.26
N LEU A 51 5.95 -11.16 2.58
CA LEU A 51 6.09 -10.32 1.39
C LEU A 51 5.17 -10.78 0.25
N GLU A 52 4.96 -12.09 0.08
CA GLU A 52 4.14 -12.65 -1.00
C GLU A 52 2.68 -12.19 -0.88
N ALA A 53 2.08 -12.32 0.30
CA ALA A 53 0.75 -11.83 0.60
C ALA A 53 0.67 -10.29 0.49
N GLY A 54 1.71 -9.56 0.89
CA GLY A 54 1.79 -8.11 0.70
C GLY A 54 1.78 -7.71 -0.78
N MET A 55 2.59 -8.39 -1.61
CA MET A 55 2.64 -8.19 -3.06
C MET A 55 1.34 -8.60 -3.73
N GLN A 56 0.72 -9.70 -3.31
CA GLN A 56 -0.57 -10.15 -3.79
C GLN A 56 -1.65 -9.10 -3.49
N GLY A 57 -1.70 -8.58 -2.27
CA GLY A 57 -2.64 -7.52 -1.91
C GLY A 57 -2.47 -6.26 -2.75
N ALA A 58 -1.22 -5.82 -2.97
CA ALA A 58 -0.93 -4.67 -3.82
C ALA A 58 -1.34 -4.92 -5.28
N HIS A 59 -1.03 -6.10 -5.82
CA HIS A 59 -1.40 -6.52 -7.16
C HIS A 59 -2.93 -6.57 -7.32
N ASN A 60 -3.64 -7.21 -6.39
CA ASN A 60 -5.10 -7.30 -6.38
C ASN A 60 -5.75 -5.92 -6.35
N ARG A 61 -5.27 -4.99 -5.51
CA ARG A 61 -5.80 -3.62 -5.53
C ARG A 61 -5.62 -2.94 -6.88
N ILE A 62 -4.44 -3.09 -7.50
CA ILE A 62 -4.13 -2.50 -8.81
C ILE A 62 -5.02 -3.12 -9.88
N SER A 63 -5.09 -4.44 -9.96
CA SER A 63 -5.89 -5.15 -10.97
C SER A 63 -7.39 -4.90 -10.79
N ASN A 64 -7.88 -4.86 -9.55
CA ASN A 64 -9.27 -4.51 -9.23
C ASN A 64 -9.59 -3.07 -9.60
N ALA A 65 -8.67 -2.14 -9.36
CA ALA A 65 -8.80 -0.75 -9.80
C ALA A 65 -8.79 -0.63 -11.33
N GLN A 66 -7.92 -1.36 -12.03
CA GLN A 66 -7.90 -1.42 -13.49
C GLN A 66 -9.22 -1.94 -14.05
N ARG A 67 -9.74 -3.05 -13.52
CA ARG A 67 -11.05 -3.59 -13.95
C ARG A 67 -12.17 -2.59 -13.79
N LYS A 68 -12.23 -1.89 -12.64
CA LYS A 68 -13.21 -0.83 -12.39
C LYS A 68 -13.04 0.38 -13.31
N LEU A 69 -11.81 0.71 -13.69
CA LEU A 69 -11.50 1.79 -14.63
C LEU A 69 -11.96 1.47 -16.05
N LEU A 70 -11.79 0.21 -16.45
CA LEU A 70 -12.06 -0.29 -17.81
C LEU A 70 -13.49 -0.81 -18.00
N ASP A 71 -14.27 -0.92 -16.92
CA ASP A 71 -15.66 -1.37 -17.01
C ASP A 71 -16.49 -0.34 -17.81
N PRO A 72 -17.00 -0.72 -19.00
CA PRO A 72 -17.76 0.19 -19.85
C PRO A 72 -19.07 0.67 -19.19
N ASN A 73 -19.56 -0.03 -18.16
CA ASN A 73 -20.75 0.34 -17.39
C ASN A 73 -20.42 1.13 -16.12
N ALA A 74 -19.14 1.32 -15.79
CA ALA A 74 -18.77 2.15 -14.67
C ALA A 74 -19.18 3.61 -14.95
N LYS A 75 -19.81 4.26 -13.95
CA LYS A 75 -20.12 5.71 -13.98
C LYS A 75 -18.89 6.58 -14.27
N VAL A 76 -17.70 6.04 -14.07
CA VAL A 76 -16.43 6.66 -14.40
C VAL A 76 -15.98 6.13 -15.76
N HIS A 77 -16.71 6.50 -16.81
CA HIS A 77 -16.25 6.26 -18.17
C HIS A 77 -15.10 7.23 -18.44
N TYR A 78 -13.88 6.70 -18.60
CA TYR A 78 -12.75 7.53 -18.95
C TYR A 78 -12.78 7.77 -20.46
N ASP A 79 -13.47 8.83 -20.86
CA ASP A 79 -13.30 9.48 -22.18
C ASP A 79 -11.82 9.76 -22.49
N SER A 80 -10.97 9.74 -21.45
CA SER A 80 -9.52 9.89 -21.46
C SER A 80 -8.70 8.62 -21.70
N LEU A 81 -9.25 7.50 -22.18
CA LEU A 81 -8.45 6.46 -22.88
C LEU A 81 -7.90 6.98 -24.24
N ASN A 82 -7.59 8.27 -24.27
CA ASN A 82 -6.83 8.92 -25.31
C ASN A 82 -5.42 8.35 -25.25
N LYS A 83 -4.85 8.00 -26.41
CA LYS A 83 -3.52 7.36 -26.50
C LYS A 83 -2.38 8.21 -25.91
N ASP A 84 -2.64 9.50 -25.64
CA ASP A 84 -1.67 10.48 -25.15
C ASP A 84 -1.62 10.62 -23.61
N VAL A 85 -2.40 9.80 -22.87
CA VAL A 85 -2.41 9.77 -21.41
C VAL A 85 -1.74 8.49 -20.90
N ALA A 86 -0.71 8.63 -20.07
CA ALA A 86 -0.15 7.51 -19.33
C ALA A 86 -0.92 7.26 -18.03
N PHE A 87 -1.26 6.00 -17.78
CA PHE A 87 -1.97 5.57 -16.58
C PHE A 87 -1.01 4.87 -15.64
N ILE A 88 -0.86 5.41 -14.43
CA ILE A 88 -0.04 4.82 -13.38
C ILE A 88 -0.92 4.46 -12.19
N PHE A 89 -0.88 3.20 -11.78
CA PHE A 89 -1.53 2.73 -10.56
C PHE A 89 -0.49 2.64 -9.45
N ALA A 90 -0.73 3.31 -8.32
CA ALA A 90 0.20 3.35 -7.21
C ALA A 90 -0.47 2.90 -5.92
N SER A 91 -0.02 1.78 -5.36
CA SER A 91 -0.54 1.21 -4.12
C SER A 91 0.53 1.20 -3.03
N ILE A 92 0.08 1.32 -1.77
CA ILE A 92 0.91 1.08 -0.59
C ILE A 92 0.25 -0.04 0.20
N GLU A 93 0.98 -1.11 0.46
CA GLU A 93 0.63 -2.16 1.39
C GLU A 93 1.60 -2.22 2.56
N ASN A 94 1.18 -2.84 3.66
CA ASN A 94 2.12 -3.26 4.69
C ASN A 94 2.00 -4.75 4.92
N TYR A 95 3.10 -5.35 5.33
CA TYR A 95 3.14 -6.75 5.75
C TYR A 95 4.06 -6.90 6.94
N ILE A 96 3.82 -7.92 7.76
CA ILE A 96 4.71 -8.29 8.85
C ILE A 96 5.38 -9.60 8.47
N GLN A 97 6.69 -9.59 8.23
CA GLN A 97 7.43 -10.84 8.03
C GLN A 97 7.50 -11.59 9.37
N VAL A 98 6.93 -12.80 9.42
CA VAL A 98 6.94 -13.64 10.64
C VAL A 98 7.91 -14.80 10.56
N ASP A 99 8.11 -15.36 9.37
CA ASP A 99 8.95 -16.52 9.11
C ASP A 99 10.33 -16.12 8.58
N GLY A 100 11.35 -16.92 8.89
CA GLY A 100 12.73 -16.65 8.46
C GLY A 100 13.39 -15.45 9.14
N VAL A 101 12.77 -14.89 10.19
CA VAL A 101 13.28 -13.74 10.95
C VAL A 101 13.30 -14.03 12.45
N GLU A 102 14.32 -13.53 13.15
CA GLU A 102 14.44 -13.67 14.62
C GLU A 102 13.24 -13.00 15.33
N ARG A 103 12.89 -11.80 14.86
CA ARG A 103 11.79 -10.99 15.39
C ARG A 103 10.85 -10.62 14.25
N PRO A 104 9.52 -10.77 14.44
CA PRO A 104 8.57 -10.30 13.45
C PRO A 104 8.81 -8.84 13.11
N THR A 105 8.73 -8.49 11.83
CA THR A 105 9.14 -7.16 11.36
C THR A 105 8.11 -6.60 10.38
N ASP A 106 7.57 -5.41 10.67
CA ASP A 106 6.67 -4.68 9.78
C ASP A 106 7.46 -3.97 8.68
N PHE A 107 6.96 -4.05 7.46
CA PHE A 107 7.48 -3.39 6.29
C PHE A 107 6.34 -2.68 5.55
N GLY A 108 6.63 -1.50 5.01
CA GLY A 108 5.82 -0.86 3.98
C GLY A 108 6.29 -1.31 2.59
N LEU A 109 5.34 -1.63 1.72
CA LEU A 109 5.53 -2.00 0.33
C LEU A 109 4.83 -0.97 -0.54
N VAL A 110 5.58 -0.32 -1.44
CA VAL A 110 5.03 0.57 -2.46
C VAL A 110 5.11 -0.14 -3.79
N VAL A 111 4.01 -0.21 -4.53
CA VAL A 111 3.98 -0.79 -5.88
C VAL A 111 3.41 0.24 -6.84
N MET A 112 4.13 0.51 -7.94
CA MET A 112 3.67 1.36 -9.02
C MET A 112 3.64 0.56 -10.32
N HIS A 113 2.53 0.65 -11.05
CA HIS A 113 2.35 -0.03 -12.32
C HIS A 113 1.94 0.98 -13.39
N ASN A 114 2.79 1.16 -14.39
CA ASN A 114 2.49 1.91 -15.60
C ASN A 114 1.78 0.99 -16.59
N MET A 115 0.49 1.21 -16.78
CA MET A 115 -0.36 0.41 -17.67
C MET A 115 0.01 0.61 -19.14
N SER A 116 0.42 1.82 -19.54
CA SER A 116 0.77 2.13 -20.93
C SER A 116 2.05 1.42 -21.38
N THR A 117 3.02 1.25 -20.48
CA THR A 117 4.27 0.53 -20.77
C THR A 117 4.28 -0.91 -20.26
N ASN A 118 3.23 -1.34 -19.55
CA ASN A 118 3.16 -2.59 -18.80
C ASN A 118 4.38 -2.84 -17.91
N LYS A 119 4.88 -1.79 -17.23
CA LYS A 119 6.04 -1.87 -16.32
C LYS A 119 5.58 -1.71 -14.89
N THR A 120 6.13 -2.54 -14.00
CA THR A 120 5.91 -2.45 -12.57
C THR A 120 7.23 -2.19 -11.88
N THR A 121 7.24 -1.24 -10.94
CA THR A 121 8.32 -1.01 -10.00
C THR A 121 7.78 -1.11 -8.57
N ALA A 122 8.63 -1.50 -7.64
CA ALA A 122 8.26 -1.62 -6.24
C ALA A 122 9.44 -1.26 -5.33
N ALA A 123 9.13 -0.73 -4.16
CA ALA A 123 10.09 -0.51 -3.09
C ALA A 123 9.55 -0.99 -1.75
N ILE A 124 10.46 -1.41 -0.88
CA ILE A 124 10.17 -1.87 0.46
C ILE A 124 10.86 -0.92 1.43
N SER A 125 10.13 -0.46 2.44
CA SER A 125 10.70 0.40 3.49
C SER A 125 11.71 -0.36 4.34
N ARG A 126 12.49 0.38 5.13
CA ARG A 126 13.19 -0.26 6.24
C ARG A 126 12.18 -0.92 7.18
N GLY A 127 12.58 -2.06 7.73
CA GLY A 127 11.73 -2.84 8.63
C GLY A 127 11.75 -2.32 10.06
N VAL A 128 10.62 -2.47 10.76
CA VAL A 128 10.50 -2.19 12.19
C VAL A 128 10.05 -3.43 12.93
N THR A 129 10.85 -3.86 13.90
CA THR A 129 10.55 -5.06 14.68
C THR A 129 9.32 -4.86 15.57
N VAL A 130 8.49 -5.88 15.66
CA VAL A 130 7.26 -5.91 16.44
C VAL A 130 7.35 -7.00 17.51
N PRO A 131 6.90 -6.74 18.75
CA PRO A 131 6.90 -7.79 19.78
C PRO A 131 5.99 -8.96 19.37
N ARG A 132 6.55 -10.17 19.38
CA ARG A 132 5.90 -11.41 18.91
C ARG A 132 4.53 -11.67 19.58
N ALA A 133 4.37 -11.27 20.84
CA ALA A 133 3.11 -11.42 21.56
C ALA A 133 1.93 -10.69 20.86
N TYR A 134 2.15 -9.51 20.28
CA TYR A 134 1.10 -8.77 19.57
C TYR A 134 0.77 -9.38 18.21
N VAL A 135 1.78 -9.93 17.52
CA VAL A 135 1.59 -10.69 16.28
C VAL A 135 0.75 -11.95 16.54
N ASN A 136 1.12 -12.73 17.55
CA ASN A 136 0.37 -13.93 17.93
C ASN A 136 -1.08 -13.60 18.29
N ARG A 137 -1.31 -12.51 19.03
CA ARG A 137 -2.67 -12.07 19.39
C ARG A 137 -3.47 -11.59 18.17
N ALA A 138 -2.84 -10.95 17.19
CA ALA A 138 -3.50 -10.60 15.93
C ALA A 138 -3.90 -11.85 15.14
N ARG A 139 -3.02 -12.86 15.06
CA ARG A 139 -3.31 -14.15 14.39
C ARG A 139 -4.43 -14.93 15.06
N LEU A 140 -4.57 -14.84 16.38
CA LEU A 140 -5.68 -15.46 17.12
C LEU A 140 -7.06 -14.88 16.76
N ALA A 141 -7.11 -13.68 16.14
CA ALA A 141 -8.37 -13.12 15.63
C ALA A 141 -8.84 -13.78 14.32
N GLY A 142 -8.05 -14.70 13.76
CA GLY A 142 -8.38 -15.47 12.56
C GLY A 142 -7.81 -14.87 11.28
N HIS A 143 -8.06 -15.58 10.19
CA HIS A 143 -7.49 -15.30 8.88
C HIS A 143 -8.56 -15.27 7.78
N GLU A 144 -8.35 -14.42 6.79
CA GLU A 144 -9.20 -14.28 5.61
C GLU A 144 -9.01 -15.49 4.70
N HIS A 145 -10.12 -16.02 4.18
CA HIS A 145 -10.14 -17.23 3.35
C HIS A 145 -9.37 -18.43 3.92
N GLU A 146 -9.26 -18.53 5.25
CA GLU A 146 -8.49 -19.57 5.96
C GLU A 146 -6.98 -19.61 5.63
N ASN A 147 -6.45 -18.59 4.94
CA ASN A 147 -5.03 -18.50 4.62
C ASN A 147 -4.24 -17.93 5.81
N PRO A 148 -3.29 -18.68 6.41
CA PRO A 148 -2.56 -18.24 7.61
C PRO A 148 -1.75 -16.96 7.44
N ASP A 149 -1.50 -16.51 6.20
CA ASP A 149 -0.78 -15.29 5.90
C ASP A 149 -1.69 -14.06 5.75
N HIS A 150 -3.01 -14.24 5.79
CA HIS A 150 -4.00 -13.19 5.53
C HIS A 150 -4.75 -12.83 6.83
N GLY A 151 -4.12 -12.11 7.74
CA GLY A 151 -4.72 -11.76 9.04
C GLY A 151 -5.97 -10.88 8.93
N LYS A 152 -7.02 -11.19 9.70
CA LYS A 152 -8.25 -10.37 9.79
C LYS A 152 -8.10 -9.08 10.61
N VAL A 153 -7.09 -9.04 11.49
CA VAL A 153 -6.83 -7.92 12.38
C VAL A 153 -5.36 -7.56 12.27
N THR A 154 -5.07 -6.26 12.21
CA THR A 154 -3.71 -5.72 12.17
C THR A 154 -3.06 -5.73 13.54
N VAL A 155 -1.73 -5.82 13.56
CA VAL A 155 -0.98 -5.72 14.81
C VAL A 155 -1.10 -4.32 15.42
N GLY A 156 -1.24 -3.29 14.60
CA GLY A 156 -1.53 -1.94 15.05
C GLY A 156 -2.85 -1.82 15.83
N GLN A 157 -3.91 -2.52 15.40
CA GLN A 157 -5.16 -2.57 16.15
C GLN A 157 -4.98 -3.26 17.51
N VAL A 158 -4.25 -4.38 17.56
CA VAL A 158 -3.97 -5.08 18.81
C VAL A 158 -3.12 -4.21 19.74
N LEU A 159 -2.10 -3.53 19.22
CA LEU A 159 -1.26 -2.62 19.99
C LEU A 159 -2.09 -1.49 20.60
N ALA A 160 -2.89 -0.79 19.79
CA ALA A 160 -3.72 0.33 20.26
C ALA A 160 -4.77 -0.10 21.30
N ALA A 161 -5.26 -1.34 21.24
CA ALA A 161 -6.16 -1.87 22.25
C ALA A 161 -5.49 -2.11 23.62
N ASN A 162 -4.16 -2.21 23.67
CA ASN A 162 -3.40 -2.46 24.91
C ASN A 162 -2.57 -1.25 25.37
N LEU A 163 -2.42 -0.21 24.53
CA LEU A 163 -1.62 0.98 24.80
C LEU A 163 -2.47 2.24 24.54
N PRO A 164 -3.10 2.81 25.58
CA PRO A 164 -3.96 3.98 25.43
C PRO A 164 -3.27 5.16 24.73
N GLY A 165 -3.95 5.76 23.76
CA GLY A 165 -3.43 6.91 23.00
C GLY A 165 -2.47 6.56 21.86
N LEU A 166 -2.16 5.28 21.65
CA LEU A 166 -1.34 4.84 20.52
C LEU A 166 -2.13 4.91 19.21
N ASP A 167 -1.54 5.55 18.19
CA ASP A 167 -2.09 5.51 16.84
C ASP A 167 -1.87 4.12 16.22
N LYS A 168 -2.97 3.40 15.96
CA LYS A 168 -2.92 2.07 15.31
C LYS A 168 -2.29 2.08 13.91
N ALA A 169 -2.29 3.22 13.21
CA ALA A 169 -1.74 3.34 11.86
C ALA A 169 -0.26 3.74 11.86
N ASP A 170 0.20 4.43 12.91
CA ASP A 170 1.55 4.98 13.05
C ASP A 170 2.21 4.65 14.41
N TRP A 171 1.95 3.45 14.94
CA TRP A 171 2.48 3.00 16.22
C TRP A 171 4.02 2.97 16.25
N HIS A 172 4.65 2.87 15.08
CA HIS A 172 6.09 2.94 14.84
C HIS A 172 6.72 4.17 15.51
N LYS A 173 6.03 5.31 15.47
CA LYS A 173 6.52 6.56 16.05
C LYS A 173 6.80 6.44 17.55
N VAL A 174 5.97 5.67 18.25
CA VAL A 174 6.10 5.44 19.69
C VAL A 174 7.08 4.32 19.99
N LEU A 175 7.00 3.20 19.26
CA LEU A 175 7.79 2.00 19.58
C LEU A 175 9.22 2.00 19.02
N ALA A 176 9.46 2.70 17.90
CA ALA A 176 10.73 2.70 17.19
C ALA A 176 11.29 4.12 16.97
N GLY A 177 10.61 5.15 17.45
CA GLY A 177 11.05 6.54 17.32
C GLY A 177 11.01 7.10 15.88
N THR A 178 10.41 6.37 14.93
CA THR A 178 10.28 6.79 13.53
C THR A 178 8.85 6.60 13.04
N SER A 179 8.34 7.54 12.25
CA SER A 179 7.00 7.41 11.67
C SER A 179 7.01 6.42 10.51
N ARG A 180 5.94 5.63 10.39
CA ARG A 180 5.66 4.81 9.21
C ARG A 180 5.66 5.64 7.94
N TYR A 181 5.18 6.87 8.02
CA TYR A 181 5.08 7.75 6.86
C TYR A 181 6.45 8.25 6.41
N ASP A 182 7.39 8.42 7.33
CA ASP A 182 8.79 8.74 7.01
C ASP A 182 9.49 7.53 6.37
N LEU A 183 9.28 6.33 6.92
CA LEU A 183 9.79 5.07 6.33
C LEU A 183 9.28 4.83 4.91
N LEU A 184 8.00 5.09 4.65
CA LEU A 184 7.42 4.99 3.31
C LEU A 184 7.98 6.06 2.38
N LYS A 185 8.21 7.28 2.88
CA LYS A 185 8.82 8.34 2.09
C LYS A 185 10.25 7.98 1.69
N GLU A 186 11.07 7.49 2.64
CA GLU A 186 12.42 6.98 2.37
C GLU A 186 12.41 5.91 1.26
N ALA A 187 11.45 4.97 1.33
CA ALA A 187 11.31 3.91 0.32
C ALA A 187 10.99 4.47 -1.07
N ILE A 188 10.05 5.43 -1.15
CA ILE A 188 9.62 6.05 -2.41
C ILE A 188 10.74 6.90 -3.01
N ASP A 189 11.44 7.68 -2.20
CA ASP A 189 12.54 8.54 -2.65
C ASP A 189 13.73 7.71 -3.20
N GLY A 190 13.82 6.42 -2.81
CA GLY A 190 14.80 5.46 -3.33
C GLY A 190 14.35 4.66 -4.56
N MET A 191 13.16 4.91 -5.10
CA MET A 191 12.68 4.27 -6.33
C MET A 191 13.29 4.95 -7.56
N GLU A 192 13.90 4.15 -8.44
CA GLU A 192 14.38 4.58 -9.77
C GLU A 192 13.29 4.49 -10.85
#